data_AF-A0A2M8CX11-F1
#
_entry.id   AF-A0A2M8CX11-F1
#
_cell.length_a   1.000
_cell.length_b   1.000
_cell.length_c   1.000
_cell.angle_alpha   90.00
_cell.angle_beta   90.00
_cell.angle_gamma   90.00
#
_symmetry.space_group_name_H-M   'P 1'
#
loop_
_entity.id
_entity.type
_entity.pdbx_description
1 polymer ?
#
loop_
_entity_poly.entity_id
_entity_poly.type
_entity_poly.pdbx_seq_one_letter_code
_entity_poly.pdbx_strand_id
1 'polypeptide(L)'
;MGAAKMEKEQETKKPTSKIMGIVMFLIVAAIFVGPRVMREQGVPSAATLSGVEALREKIGSDRFESLMKGTLPIGYTGICVKEHGENPALMAAAQSYNTRNQAKMTAMLQSIEASGGLTADEKEAIDKYAYSRVVGDIHNGHISCDTVADRINGGEWDF
;
A
#
# COMPACT_ATOMS: atom_id res chain seq x y z
N MET A 1 -31.74 -53.08 25.97
CA MET A 1 -32.47 -51.80 25.96
C MET A 1 -31.64 -50.77 26.72
N GLY A 2 -31.51 -49.56 26.19
CA GLY A 2 -30.91 -48.43 26.90
C GLY A 2 -29.61 -47.91 26.25
N ALA A 3 -29.77 -46.95 25.37
CA ALA A 3 -28.69 -46.16 24.77
C ALA A 3 -28.19 -45.09 25.76
N ALA A 4 -26.90 -44.79 25.75
CA ALA A 4 -26.37 -43.49 26.13
C ALA A 4 -25.23 -43.12 25.17
N LYS A 5 -25.53 -42.13 24.34
CA LYS A 5 -24.69 -41.36 23.43
C LYS A 5 -24.19 -40.14 24.22
N MET A 6 -23.00 -39.62 23.91
CA MET A 6 -22.40 -38.30 24.25
C MET A 6 -20.93 -38.52 24.63
N GLU A 7 -19.92 -37.79 24.16
CA GLU A 7 -19.86 -36.57 23.37
C GLU A 7 -18.49 -36.51 22.63
N LYS A 8 -18.51 -35.90 21.44
CA LYS A 8 -17.30 -35.50 20.71
C LYS A 8 -16.77 -34.22 21.34
N GLU A 9 -15.58 -34.26 21.92
CA GLU A 9 -14.80 -33.04 22.11
C GLU A 9 -14.02 -32.78 20.82
N GLN A 10 -14.66 -32.07 19.87
CA GLN A 10 -13.94 -31.44 18.77
C GLN A 10 -13.17 -30.26 19.36
N GLU A 11 -11.90 -30.50 19.71
CA GLU A 11 -10.90 -29.47 19.92
C GLU A 11 -10.96 -28.50 18.72
N THR A 12 -11.52 -27.32 18.96
CA THR A 12 -11.55 -26.24 17.99
C THR A 12 -10.14 -25.69 17.91
N LYS A 13 -9.30 -26.28 17.05
CA LYS A 13 -8.00 -25.74 16.69
C LYS A 13 -8.22 -24.33 16.15
N LYS A 14 -8.00 -23.32 17.00
CA LYS A 14 -7.89 -21.92 16.60
C LYS A 14 -6.91 -21.85 15.44
N PRO A 15 -7.30 -21.34 14.25
CA PRO A 15 -6.36 -21.21 13.16
C PRO A 15 -5.25 -20.26 13.60
N THR A 16 -4.06 -20.83 13.68
CA THR A 16 -2.80 -20.23 14.08
C THR A 16 -2.56 -18.91 13.38
N SER A 17 -2.41 -17.87 14.19
CA SER A 17 -2.02 -16.47 13.91
C SER A 17 -0.85 -16.27 12.90
N LYS A 18 -0.10 -17.32 12.57
CA LYS A 18 1.02 -17.27 11.63
C LYS A 18 0.61 -17.17 10.15
N ILE A 19 -0.56 -17.69 9.77
CA ILE A 19 -1.02 -17.65 8.35
C ILE A 19 -1.50 -16.24 7.98
N MET A 20 -2.15 -15.55 8.91
CA MET A 20 -2.67 -14.19 8.70
C MET A 20 -1.54 -13.17 8.51
N GLY A 21 -0.41 -13.35 9.23
CA GLY A 21 0.79 -12.51 9.07
C GLY A 21 1.50 -12.69 7.71
N ILE A 22 1.52 -13.91 7.16
CA ILE A 22 2.11 -14.18 5.83
C ILE A 22 1.23 -13.58 4.72
N VAL A 23 -0.10 -13.69 4.86
CA VAL A 23 -1.05 -13.06 3.93
C VAL A 23 -0.95 -11.54 4.00
N MET A 24 -0.81 -10.95 5.19
CA MET A 24 -0.58 -9.50 5.34
C MET A 24 0.75 -9.02 4.77
N PHE A 25 1.83 -9.77 5.00
CA PHE A 25 3.12 -9.47 4.39
C PHE A 25 3.03 -9.55 2.86
N LEU A 26 2.28 -10.51 2.31
CA LEU A 26 2.00 -10.62 0.88
C LEU A 26 1.05 -9.53 0.37
N ILE A 27 0.12 -8.99 1.15
CA ILE A 27 -0.76 -7.88 0.72
C ILE A 27 0.01 -6.56 0.72
N VAL A 28 0.77 -6.28 1.78
CA VAL A 28 1.68 -5.12 1.81
C VAL A 28 2.72 -5.28 0.71
N ALA A 29 3.30 -6.46 0.51
CA ALA A 29 4.20 -6.73 -0.62
C ALA A 29 3.52 -6.74 -2.00
N ALA A 30 2.22 -7.06 -2.13
CA ALA A 30 1.51 -6.99 -3.41
C ALA A 30 1.07 -5.57 -3.76
N ILE A 31 0.91 -4.71 -2.75
CA ILE A 31 0.70 -3.26 -2.93
C ILE A 31 2.05 -2.56 -3.15
N PHE A 32 3.13 -3.00 -2.50
CA PHE A 32 4.40 -2.26 -2.43
C PHE A 32 5.65 -2.93 -3.04
N VAL A 33 5.74 -4.26 -3.09
CA VAL A 33 6.96 -5.02 -3.44
C VAL A 33 6.89 -5.77 -4.78
N GLY A 34 5.72 -5.93 -5.41
CA GLY A 34 5.71 -6.40 -6.79
C GLY A 34 4.34 -6.30 -7.43
N PRO A 35 4.20 -5.87 -8.71
CA PRO A 35 5.12 -5.33 -9.69
C PRO A 35 4.58 -4.00 -10.31
N ARG A 36 3.99 -3.11 -9.51
CA ARG A 36 3.24 -1.95 -10.05
C ARG A 36 4.00 -0.64 -10.12
N VAL A 37 5.24 -0.63 -9.67
CA VAL A 37 6.12 0.55 -9.76
C VAL A 37 6.52 0.85 -11.23
N MET A 38 6.27 -0.06 -12.18
CA MET A 38 6.60 0.11 -13.60
C MET A 38 5.62 -0.58 -14.56
N ARG A 39 4.40 -0.06 -14.68
CA ARG A 39 3.81 0.01 -16.02
C ARG A 39 3.93 1.46 -16.44
N GLU A 40 4.40 1.72 -17.65
CA GLU A 40 4.32 3.06 -18.25
C GLU A 40 2.85 3.44 -18.37
N GLN A 41 2.28 3.93 -17.28
CA GLN A 41 0.89 4.31 -17.23
C GLN A 41 0.88 5.81 -17.44
N GLY A 42 0.50 6.17 -18.67
CA GLY A 42 0.34 7.55 -19.09
C GLY A 42 -0.66 8.31 -18.21
N VAL A 43 -0.88 9.58 -18.57
CA VAL A 43 -1.75 10.53 -17.86
C VAL A 43 -3.06 9.85 -17.41
N PRO A 44 -3.47 10.00 -16.14
CA PRO A 44 -4.68 9.36 -15.62
C PRO A 44 -5.89 9.78 -16.44
N SER A 45 -6.66 8.79 -16.92
CA SER A 45 -7.86 9.04 -17.71
C SER A 45 -8.98 9.64 -16.85
N ALA A 46 -10.00 10.24 -17.47
CA ALA A 46 -11.20 10.69 -16.76
C ALA A 46 -11.86 9.56 -15.94
N ALA A 47 -11.84 8.32 -16.45
CA ALA A 47 -12.31 7.15 -15.71
C ALA A 47 -11.43 6.82 -14.49
N THR A 48 -10.12 7.05 -14.58
CA THR A 48 -9.19 6.91 -13.45
C THR A 48 -9.52 7.91 -12.35
N LEU A 49 -9.74 9.18 -12.73
CA LEU A 49 -10.07 10.25 -11.79
C LEU A 49 -11.43 10.01 -11.11
N SER A 50 -12.45 9.62 -11.88
CA SER A 50 -13.76 9.27 -11.34
C SER A 50 -13.70 8.06 -10.39
N GLY A 51 -12.88 7.04 -10.71
CA GLY A 51 -12.66 5.90 -9.82
C GLY A 51 -11.97 6.29 -8.50
N VAL A 52 -11.01 7.22 -8.56
CA VAL A 52 -10.35 7.76 -7.36
C VAL A 52 -11.33 8.56 -6.50
N GLU A 53 -12.20 9.36 -7.11
CA GLU A 53 -13.19 10.15 -6.40
C GLU A 53 -14.25 9.27 -5.73
N ALA A 54 -14.80 8.29 -6.47
CA ALA A 54 -15.72 7.31 -5.91
C ALA A 54 -15.10 6.52 -4.75
N LEU A 55 -13.80 6.19 -4.87
CA LEU A 55 -13.09 5.54 -3.78
C LEU A 55 -12.94 6.48 -2.57
N ARG A 56 -12.57 7.74 -2.79
CA ARG A 56 -12.43 8.75 -1.72
C ARG A 56 -13.73 8.92 -0.95
N GLU A 57 -14.87 8.91 -1.64
CA GLU A 57 -16.19 8.92 -1.01
C GLU A 57 -16.45 7.64 -0.18
N LYS A 58 -16.10 6.48 -0.74
CA LYS A 58 -16.31 5.17 -0.10
C LYS A 58 -15.51 4.96 1.18
N ILE A 59 -14.21 5.25 1.17
CA ILE A 59 -13.33 5.03 2.34
C ILE A 59 -13.18 6.27 3.23
N GLY A 60 -13.66 7.42 2.77
CA GLY A 60 -13.51 8.70 3.43
C GLY A 60 -12.17 9.37 3.12
N SER A 61 -12.19 10.70 3.03
CA SER A 61 -11.02 11.52 2.67
C SER A 61 -9.80 11.26 3.56
N ASP A 62 -9.95 11.16 4.88
CA ASP A 62 -8.81 10.99 5.79
C ASP A 62 -8.09 9.65 5.57
N ARG A 63 -8.85 8.58 5.30
CA ARG A 63 -8.28 7.26 5.00
C ARG A 63 -7.64 7.24 3.62
N PHE A 64 -8.26 7.90 2.65
CA PHE A 64 -7.70 8.05 1.31
C PHE A 64 -6.37 8.81 1.34
N GLU A 65 -6.30 9.94 2.05
CA GLU A 65 -5.05 10.70 2.20
C GLU A 65 -3.99 9.90 2.95
N SER A 66 -4.37 9.13 3.98
CA SER A 66 -3.45 8.21 4.68
C SER A 66 -2.92 7.11 3.75
N LEU A 67 -3.79 6.58 2.89
CA LEU A 67 -3.40 5.59 1.88
C LEU A 67 -2.39 6.18 0.89
N MET A 68 -2.67 7.38 0.39
CA MET A 68 -1.76 8.08 -0.52
C MET A 68 -0.43 8.45 0.15
N LYS A 69 -0.47 8.99 1.37
CA LYS A 69 0.74 9.29 2.16
C LYS A 69 1.56 8.02 2.39
N GLY A 70 0.87 6.90 2.58
CA GLY A 70 1.43 5.56 2.64
C GLY A 70 2.16 5.11 1.39
N THR A 71 1.62 5.39 0.19
CA THR A 71 2.07 4.86 -1.10
C THR A 71 3.13 5.71 -1.80
N LEU A 72 3.04 7.04 -1.69
CA LEU A 72 3.91 7.98 -2.42
C LEU A 72 5.41 7.77 -2.19
N PRO A 73 5.94 7.54 -0.96
CA PRO A 73 7.38 7.34 -0.72
C PRO A 73 7.99 6.19 -1.52
N ILE A 74 7.23 5.11 -1.67
CA ILE A 74 7.65 3.93 -2.42
C ILE A 74 7.61 4.21 -3.93
N GLY A 75 6.62 4.97 -4.38
CA GLY A 75 6.57 5.48 -5.74
C GLY A 75 7.77 6.38 -6.10
N TYR A 76 8.09 7.38 -5.26
CA TYR A 76 9.28 8.22 -5.47
C TYR A 76 10.55 7.39 -5.52
N THR A 77 10.72 6.46 -4.58
CA THR A 77 11.89 5.57 -4.56
C THR A 77 12.02 4.79 -5.87
N GLY A 78 10.92 4.23 -6.37
CA GLY A 78 10.91 3.45 -7.59
C GLY A 78 11.22 4.26 -8.86
N ILE A 79 10.61 5.45 -9.00
CA ILE A 79 10.91 6.33 -10.14
C ILE A 79 12.37 6.77 -10.10
N CYS A 80 12.87 7.22 -8.95
CA CYS A 80 14.23 7.69 -8.84
C CYS A 80 15.27 6.59 -9.13
N VAL A 81 15.00 5.34 -8.72
CA VAL A 81 15.87 4.20 -9.08
C VAL A 81 15.75 3.82 -10.55
N LYS A 82 14.56 3.96 -11.16
CA LYS A 82 14.39 3.75 -12.61
C LYS A 82 15.19 4.78 -13.43
N GLU A 83 15.17 6.04 -13.02
CA GLU A 83 15.77 7.15 -13.77
C GLU A 83 17.28 7.29 -13.57
N HIS A 84 17.75 7.09 -12.34
CA HIS A 84 19.15 7.35 -11.96
C HIS A 84 19.97 6.06 -11.70
N GLY A 85 19.34 4.89 -11.83
CA GLY A 85 19.95 3.60 -11.53
C GLY A 85 19.86 3.22 -10.05
N GLU A 86 20.47 2.08 -9.71
CA GLU A 86 20.38 1.52 -8.36
C GLU A 86 21.04 2.46 -7.33
N ASN A 87 20.26 2.87 -6.32
CA ASN A 87 20.71 3.73 -5.24
C ASN A 87 20.45 3.03 -3.88
N PRO A 88 21.51 2.50 -3.23
CA PRO A 88 21.38 1.79 -1.96
C PRO A 88 20.77 2.64 -0.83
N ALA A 89 21.01 3.95 -0.83
CA ALA A 89 20.46 4.84 0.20
C ALA A 89 18.94 4.98 0.07
N LEU A 90 18.44 5.09 -1.16
CA LEU A 90 16.99 5.12 -1.44
C LEU A 90 16.33 3.78 -1.07
N MET A 91 16.96 2.66 -1.41
CA MET A 91 16.46 1.32 -1.06
C MET A 91 16.41 1.12 0.46
N ALA A 92 17.47 1.51 1.18
CA ALA A 92 17.51 1.45 2.62
C ALA A 92 16.45 2.37 3.28
N ALA A 93 16.26 3.58 2.75
CA ALA A 93 15.24 4.52 3.22
C ALA A 93 13.83 3.94 3.06
N ALA A 94 13.51 3.38 1.88
CA ALA A 94 12.22 2.73 1.64
C ALA A 94 12.00 1.51 2.56
N GLN A 95 13.02 0.70 2.81
CA GLN A 95 12.94 -0.42 3.74
C GLN A 95 12.69 0.05 5.18
N SER A 96 13.39 1.10 5.62
CA SER A 96 13.22 1.73 6.92
C SER A 96 11.79 2.27 7.08
N TYR A 97 11.30 3.01 6.09
CA TYR A 97 9.94 3.53 6.06
C TYR A 97 8.88 2.43 6.15
N ASN A 98 9.02 1.36 5.33
CA ASN A 98 8.11 0.22 5.37
C ASN A 98 8.08 -0.40 6.76
N THR A 99 9.25 -0.52 7.41
CA THR A 99 9.35 -1.07 8.77
C THR A 99 8.62 -0.19 9.80
N ARG A 100 8.85 1.14 9.76
CA ARG A 100 8.22 2.08 10.69
C ARG A 100 6.71 2.16 10.54
N ASN A 101 6.22 2.08 9.30
CA ASN A 101 4.80 2.29 8.98
C ASN A 101 4.02 0.98 8.81
N GLN A 102 4.67 -0.19 8.89
CA GLN A 102 4.05 -1.50 8.64
C GLN A 102 2.76 -1.71 9.44
N ALA A 103 2.78 -1.45 10.74
CA ALA A 103 1.65 -1.70 11.63
C ALA A 103 0.45 -0.80 11.28
N LYS A 104 0.71 0.48 10.98
CA LYS A 104 -0.32 1.47 10.67
C LYS A 104 -0.89 1.26 9.27
N MET A 105 -0.04 0.95 8.29
CA MET A 105 -0.47 0.54 6.95
C MET A 105 -1.35 -0.71 7.03
N THR A 106 -0.96 -1.69 7.83
CA THR A 106 -1.74 -2.92 8.04
C THR A 106 -3.11 -2.62 8.64
N ALA A 107 -3.17 -1.81 9.70
CA ALA A 107 -4.42 -1.41 10.34
C ALA A 107 -5.34 -0.63 9.37
N MET A 108 -4.77 0.23 8.53
CA MET A 108 -5.51 0.96 7.51
C MET A 108 -6.10 0.02 6.46
N LEU A 109 -5.31 -0.93 5.94
CA LEU A 109 -5.80 -1.90 4.96
C LEU A 109 -6.91 -2.78 5.54
N GLN A 110 -6.77 -3.24 6.79
CA GLN A 110 -7.84 -3.95 7.50
C GLN A 110 -9.12 -3.11 7.62
N SER A 111 -8.98 -1.81 7.92
CA SER A 111 -10.12 -0.92 8.00
C SER A 111 -10.81 -0.74 6.64
N ILE A 112 -10.05 -0.72 5.54
CA ILE A 112 -10.60 -0.64 4.19
C ILE A 112 -11.30 -1.95 3.81
N GLU A 113 -10.69 -3.10 4.14
CA GLU A 113 -11.30 -4.42 3.96
C GLU A 113 -12.62 -4.55 4.73
N ALA A 114 -12.67 -4.07 5.98
CA ALA A 114 -13.89 -4.04 6.78
C ALA A 114 -14.99 -3.14 6.19
N SER A 115 -14.63 -2.14 5.37
CA SER A 115 -15.55 -1.28 4.61
C SER A 115 -15.92 -1.83 3.23
N GLY A 116 -15.69 -3.13 2.98
CA GLY A 116 -16.02 -3.80 1.71
C GLY A 116 -14.83 -3.96 0.75
N GLY A 117 -13.63 -3.59 1.17
CA GLY A 117 -12.39 -3.78 0.43
C GLY A 117 -12.28 -2.92 -0.83
N LEU A 118 -11.16 -3.11 -1.54
CA LEU A 118 -10.91 -2.47 -2.83
C LEU A 118 -11.12 -3.47 -3.97
N THR A 119 -11.91 -3.09 -4.97
CA THR A 119 -12.02 -3.82 -6.24
C THR A 119 -10.70 -3.76 -7.02
N ALA A 120 -10.57 -4.60 -8.05
CA ALA A 120 -9.40 -4.56 -8.92
C ALA A 120 -9.26 -3.19 -9.62
N ASP A 121 -10.38 -2.63 -10.09
CA ASP A 121 -10.43 -1.33 -10.76
C ASP A 121 -10.06 -0.19 -9.80
N GLU A 122 -10.54 -0.23 -8.55
CA GLU A 122 -10.17 0.76 -7.52
C GLU A 122 -8.68 0.71 -7.22
N LYS A 123 -8.08 -0.48 -7.10
CA LYS A 123 -6.63 -0.63 -6.91
C LYS A 123 -5.85 -0.07 -8.09
N GLU A 124 -6.26 -0.39 -9.31
CA GLU A 124 -5.62 0.14 -10.52
C GLU A 124 -5.76 1.67 -10.62
N ALA A 125 -6.91 2.22 -10.24
CA ALA A 125 -7.13 3.67 -10.25
C ALA A 125 -6.21 4.39 -9.26
N ILE A 126 -6.07 3.86 -8.03
CA ILE A 126 -5.13 4.39 -7.03
C ILE A 126 -3.70 4.33 -7.55
N ASP A 127 -3.28 3.21 -8.12
CA ASP A 127 -1.90 3.04 -8.59
C ASP A 127 -1.57 4.03 -9.70
N LYS A 128 -2.47 4.20 -10.69
CA LYS A 128 -2.33 5.20 -11.76
C LYS A 128 -2.26 6.61 -11.20
N TYR A 129 -3.11 6.92 -10.24
CA TYR A 129 -3.17 8.24 -9.62
C TYR A 129 -1.90 8.53 -8.81
N ALA A 130 -1.44 7.59 -7.99
CA ALA A 130 -0.20 7.69 -7.24
C ALA A 130 1.01 7.85 -8.17
N TYR A 131 1.10 7.04 -9.22
CA TYR A 131 2.15 7.14 -10.24
C TYR A 131 2.16 8.53 -10.89
N SER A 132 1.00 9.00 -11.39
CA SER A 132 0.90 10.30 -12.03
C SER A 132 1.29 11.44 -11.10
N ARG A 133 0.95 11.33 -9.81
CA ARG A 133 1.31 12.32 -8.80
C ARG A 133 2.81 12.32 -8.55
N VAL A 134 3.41 11.15 -8.36
CA VAL A 134 4.87 10.98 -8.18
C VAL A 134 5.65 11.56 -9.36
N VAL A 135 5.28 11.18 -10.58
CA VAL A 135 5.93 11.68 -11.81
C VAL A 135 5.74 13.18 -11.94
N GLY A 136 4.53 13.69 -11.71
CA GLY A 136 4.26 15.12 -11.74
C GLY A 136 5.09 15.90 -10.73
N ASP A 137 5.22 15.40 -9.51
CA ASP A 137 5.99 16.04 -8.45
C ASP A 137 7.49 16.05 -8.73
N ILE A 138 8.03 15.00 -9.36
CA ILE A 138 9.45 14.94 -9.77
C ILE A 138 9.68 15.86 -10.98
N HIS A 139 8.88 15.74 -12.04
CA HIS A 139 9.05 16.53 -13.26
C HIS A 139 8.87 18.04 -13.03
N ASN A 140 7.97 18.43 -12.13
CA ASN A 140 7.76 19.83 -11.77
C ASN A 140 8.76 20.34 -10.73
N GLY A 141 9.69 19.50 -10.25
CA GLY A 141 10.73 19.88 -9.30
C GLY A 141 10.26 20.06 -7.85
N HIS A 142 9.05 19.62 -7.50
CA HIS A 142 8.57 19.63 -6.10
C HIS A 142 9.30 18.60 -5.23
N ILE A 143 9.73 17.50 -5.85
CA ILE A 143 10.51 16.42 -5.23
C ILE A 143 11.76 16.20 -6.09
N SER A 144 12.94 16.26 -5.48
CA SER A 144 14.19 15.88 -6.15
C SER A 144 14.62 14.49 -5.70
N CYS A 145 14.99 13.64 -6.67
CA CYS A 145 15.52 12.30 -6.41
C CYS A 145 16.76 12.28 -5.50
N ASP A 146 17.53 13.37 -5.48
CA ASP A 146 18.69 13.51 -4.59
C ASP A 146 18.29 13.63 -3.11
N THR A 147 17.07 14.10 -2.84
CA THR A 147 16.58 14.41 -1.49
C THR A 147 15.56 13.41 -0.97
N VAL A 148 15.06 12.50 -1.82
CA VAL A 148 13.99 11.56 -1.44
C VAL A 148 14.42 10.69 -0.25
N ALA A 149 15.64 10.15 -0.24
CA ALA A 149 16.11 9.30 0.85
C ALA A 149 16.09 10.04 2.21
N ASP A 150 16.55 11.29 2.23
CA ASP A 150 16.60 12.11 3.44
C ASP A 150 15.19 12.46 3.94
N ARG A 151 14.28 12.81 3.02
CA ARG A 151 12.88 13.10 3.37
C ARG A 151 12.15 11.88 3.91
N ILE A 152 12.40 10.70 3.33
CA ILE A 152 11.83 9.43 3.79
C ILE A 152 12.35 9.11 5.20
N ASN A 153 13.66 9.26 5.43
CA ASN A 153 14.26 9.02 6.74
C ASN A 153 13.89 10.08 7.77
N GLY A 154 13.63 11.31 7.34
CA GLY A 154 13.12 12.40 8.17
C GLY A 154 11.66 12.23 8.59
N GLY A 155 10.96 11.20 8.08
CA GLY A 155 9.60 10.87 8.48
C GLY A 155 8.52 11.80 7.90
N GLU A 156 8.82 12.53 6.82
CA GLU A 156 7.85 13.45 6.18
C GLU A 156 6.53 12.75 5.83
N TRP A 157 6.64 11.51 5.38
CA TRP A 157 5.51 10.67 4.97
C TRP A 157 5.07 9.66 6.03
N ASP A 158 5.63 9.68 7.23
CA ASP A 158 5.14 8.83 8.31
C ASP A 158 3.72 9.29 8.70
N PHE A 159 2.82 8.33 8.90
CA PHE A 159 1.40 8.54 9.22
C PHE A 159 1.01 7.54 10.28
#